data_AF-A0A2K1XY24-F1
#
_entry.id   AF-A0A2K1XY24-F1
#
_cell.length_a   1.000
_cell.length_b   1.000
_cell.length_c   1.000
_cell.angle_alpha   90.00
_cell.angle_beta   90.00
_cell.angle_gamma   90.00
#
_symmetry.space_group_name_H-M   'P 1'
#
loop_
_entity.id
_entity.type
_entity.pdbx_description
1 polymer ?
#
loop_
_entity_poly.entity_id
_entity_poly.type
_entity_poly.pdbx_seq_one_letter_code
_entity_poly.pdbx_strand_id
1 'polypeptide(L)'
;EEDKLVVIRGGPYLMYGIPLILRPMTEYFDLSCEQMSRVPVWVQFPNLPLKCWSPACLSKIASVFGKPIQCDKLTSNLSRLSYARMLIEIDLLDLQYTIDVFMPNGSTLHQNVVFEILLKFHNHFHVLGHTRLLCPKVAARTALVQTKADG
;
A
#
# COMPACT_ATOMS: atom_id res chain seq x y z
N GLU A 1 29.36 -2.70 -4.61
CA GLU A 1 28.14 -3.53 -4.41
C GLU A 1 27.50 -3.27 -3.04
N GLU A 2 28.24 -3.31 -1.94
CA GLU A 2 27.67 -3.17 -0.59
C GLU A 2 27.06 -1.78 -0.33
N ASP A 3 27.75 -0.70 -0.68
CA ASP A 3 27.23 0.68 -0.55
C ASP A 3 25.93 0.91 -1.31
N LYS A 4 25.79 0.29 -2.48
CA LYS A 4 24.57 0.33 -3.31
C LYS A 4 23.40 -0.34 -2.59
N LEU A 5 23.64 -1.50 -1.95
CA LEU A 5 22.61 -2.20 -1.19
C LEU A 5 22.22 -1.44 0.08
N VAL A 6 23.16 -0.77 0.74
CA VAL A 6 22.88 0.10 1.89
C VAL A 6 21.94 1.23 1.49
N VAL A 7 22.21 1.91 0.37
CA VAL A 7 21.32 2.96 -0.15
C VAL A 7 19.96 2.38 -0.57
N ILE A 8 19.91 1.26 -1.27
CA ILE A 8 18.63 0.66 -1.68
C ILE A 8 17.76 0.27 -0.47
N ARG A 9 18.37 -0.27 0.59
CA ARG A 9 17.67 -0.72 1.80
C ARG A 9 17.40 0.40 2.81
N GLY A 10 18.12 1.52 2.73
CA GLY A 10 18.04 2.65 3.66
C GLY A 10 16.79 3.55 3.52
N GLY A 11 15.92 3.27 2.55
CA GLY A 11 14.66 4.00 2.35
C GLY A 11 13.68 3.86 3.53
N PRO A 12 12.55 4.60 3.52
CA PRO A 12 11.98 5.34 2.39
C PRO A 12 12.61 6.73 2.19
N TYR A 13 12.78 7.10 0.92
CA TYR A 13 13.30 8.41 0.51
C TYR A 13 12.16 9.38 0.24
N LEU A 14 12.40 10.69 0.44
CA LEU A 14 11.43 11.73 0.10
C LEU A 14 12.01 12.60 -1.01
N MET A 15 11.33 12.65 -2.16
CA MET A 15 11.59 13.68 -3.19
C MET A 15 10.35 14.55 -3.33
N TYR A 16 10.50 15.85 -3.09
CA TYR A 16 9.38 16.81 -3.10
C TYR A 16 8.19 16.40 -2.21
N GLY A 17 8.46 15.74 -1.07
CA GLY A 17 7.44 15.23 -0.16
C GLY A 17 6.73 13.95 -0.62
N ILE A 18 7.09 13.42 -1.79
CA ILE A 18 6.59 12.15 -2.31
C ILE A 18 7.50 11.02 -1.80
N PRO A 19 6.94 9.99 -1.13
CA PRO A 19 7.72 8.85 -0.69
C PRO A 19 8.15 8.00 -1.89
N LEU A 20 9.42 7.57 -1.88
CA LEU A 20 10.04 6.73 -2.89
C LEU A 20 10.70 5.52 -2.24
N ILE A 21 10.52 4.35 -2.84
CA ILE A 21 11.21 3.12 -2.48
C ILE A 21 12.14 2.76 -3.65
N LEU A 22 13.41 2.55 -3.36
CA LEU A 22 14.37 2.07 -4.34
C LEU A 22 14.27 0.55 -4.46
N ARG A 23 14.32 0.03 -5.68
CA ARG A 23 14.43 -1.41 -5.97
C ARG A 23 15.71 -1.69 -6.76
N PRO A 24 16.40 -2.81 -6.51
CA PRO A 24 17.52 -3.21 -7.36
C PRO A 24 17.05 -3.40 -8.79
N MET A 25 17.81 -2.86 -9.75
CA MET A 25 17.63 -3.19 -11.16
C MET A 25 18.21 -4.58 -11.40
N THR A 26 17.35 -5.54 -11.75
CA THR A 26 17.75 -6.90 -12.16
C THR A 26 18.20 -6.90 -13.62
N GLU A 27 19.07 -7.84 -14.02
CA GLU A 27 19.54 -7.95 -15.42
C GLU A 27 18.38 -8.11 -16.42
N TYR A 28 17.32 -8.77 -15.98
CA TYR A 28 16.03 -8.86 -16.66
C TYR A 28 14.98 -8.12 -15.84
N PHE A 29 15.08 -6.78 -15.82
CA PHE A 29 14.07 -5.96 -15.15
C PHE A 29 12.77 -6.02 -15.93
N ASP A 30 11.76 -6.65 -15.35
CA ASP A 30 10.42 -6.74 -15.94
C ASP A 30 9.59 -5.52 -15.51
N LEU A 31 9.05 -4.81 -16.50
CA LEU A 31 8.13 -3.68 -16.31
C LEU A 31 6.67 -4.14 -16.20
N SER A 32 6.43 -5.43 -15.92
CA SER A 32 5.09 -5.97 -15.82
C SER A 32 4.22 -5.21 -14.82
N CYS A 33 2.93 -5.13 -15.17
CA CYS A 33 1.93 -4.34 -14.44
C CYS A 33 1.85 -4.69 -12.94
N GLU A 34 2.10 -5.95 -12.57
CA GLU A 34 2.16 -6.43 -11.18
C GLU A 34 3.31 -5.80 -10.37
N GLN A 35 4.43 -5.46 -11.02
CA GLN A 35 5.58 -4.87 -10.36
C GLN A 35 5.46 -3.34 -10.23
N MET A 36 4.70 -2.72 -11.14
CA MET A 36 4.46 -1.27 -11.21
C MET A 36 3.18 -0.83 -10.46
N SER A 37 2.30 -1.74 -10.05
CA SER A 37 1.06 -1.38 -9.33
C SER A 37 1.29 -1.06 -7.85
N ARG A 38 2.45 -1.42 -7.29
CA ARG A 38 2.78 -1.23 -5.88
C ARG A 38 3.52 0.07 -5.63
N VAL A 39 2.94 0.94 -4.80
CA VAL A 39 3.53 2.25 -4.48
C VAL A 39 3.47 2.56 -2.98
N PRO A 40 4.47 3.27 -2.43
CA PRO A 40 4.38 3.82 -1.08
C PRO A 40 3.36 4.96 -1.01
N VAL A 41 2.39 4.85 -0.10
CA VAL A 41 1.38 5.89 0.14
C VAL A 41 1.25 6.15 1.63
N TRP A 42 1.11 7.43 1.98
CA TRP A 42 0.73 7.83 3.33
C TRP A 42 -0.75 7.57 3.57
N VAL A 43 -1.03 6.74 4.57
CA VAL A 43 -2.38 6.36 4.98
C VAL A 43 -2.65 6.93 6.36
N GLN A 44 -3.78 7.62 6.47
CA GLN A 44 -4.29 8.18 7.71
C GLN A 44 -5.37 7.26 8.30
N PHE A 45 -5.30 7.07 9.61
CA PHE A 45 -6.26 6.31 10.41
C PHE A 45 -6.99 7.27 11.37
N PRO A 46 -8.01 7.99 10.87
CA PRO A 46 -8.80 8.90 11.70
C PRO A 46 -9.57 8.14 12.78
N ASN A 47 -9.72 8.76 13.95
CA ASN A 47 -10.48 8.21 15.09
C ASN A 47 -9.99 6.84 15.62
N LEU A 48 -8.82 6.36 15.20
CA LEU A 48 -8.22 5.17 15.76
C LEU A 48 -7.88 5.43 17.24
N PRO A 49 -8.24 4.56 18.20
CA PRO A 49 -7.91 4.74 19.61
C PRO A 49 -6.39 4.85 19.83
N LEU A 50 -5.96 5.77 20.69
CA LEU A 50 -4.53 6.02 20.97
C LEU A 50 -3.76 4.76 21.42
N LYS A 51 -4.43 3.81 22.07
CA LYS A 51 -3.85 2.51 22.47
C LYS A 51 -3.34 1.69 21.26
N CYS A 52 -3.90 1.93 20.08
CA CYS A 52 -3.55 1.25 18.83
C CYS A 52 -2.47 2.00 18.02
N TRP A 53 -1.95 3.13 18.52
CA TRP A 53 -0.98 3.97 17.80
C TRP A 53 0.47 3.50 17.96
N SER A 54 0.71 2.44 18.73
CA SER A 54 2.03 1.84 18.80
C SER A 54 2.45 1.37 17.40
N PRO A 55 3.73 1.53 17.01
CA PRO A 55 4.20 1.08 15.70
C PRO A 55 3.86 -0.38 15.42
N ALA A 56 3.89 -1.25 16.44
CA ALA A 56 3.52 -2.65 16.30
C ALA A 56 2.02 -2.86 16.01
N CYS A 57 1.11 -2.14 16.68
CA CYS A 57 -0.32 -2.20 16.36
C CYS A 57 -0.61 -1.61 14.99
N LEU A 58 -0.08 -0.42 14.70
CA LEU A 58 -0.27 0.22 13.40
C LEU A 58 0.23 -0.65 12.26
N SER A 59 1.40 -1.28 12.40
CA SER A 59 1.90 -2.21 11.38
C SER A 59 0.96 -3.40 11.16
N LYS A 60 0.37 -3.98 12.22
CA LYS A 60 -0.61 -5.07 12.07
C LYS A 60 -1.87 -4.63 11.30
N ILE A 61 -2.39 -3.44 11.62
CA ILE A 61 -3.55 -2.86 10.95
C ILE A 61 -3.20 -2.52 9.48
N ALA A 62 -2.04 -1.90 9.26
CA ALA A 62 -1.52 -1.50 7.96
C ALA A 62 -1.24 -2.70 7.03
N SER A 63 -0.87 -3.86 7.58
CA SER A 63 -0.60 -5.08 6.82
C SER A 63 -1.80 -5.56 5.99
N VAL A 64 -3.02 -5.17 6.37
CA VAL A 64 -4.23 -5.48 5.60
C VAL A 64 -4.26 -4.75 4.26
N PHE A 65 -3.70 -3.53 4.21
CA PHE A 65 -3.67 -2.71 3.00
C PHE A 65 -2.44 -2.97 2.12
N GLY A 66 -1.36 -3.51 2.69
CA GLY A 66 -0.10 -3.68 1.99
C GLY A 66 1.06 -3.91 2.93
N LYS A 67 2.28 -3.55 2.53
CA LYS A 67 3.47 -3.70 3.37
C LYS A 67 3.72 -2.42 4.18
N PRO A 68 3.63 -2.45 5.52
CA PRO A 68 3.97 -1.30 6.35
C PRO A 68 5.45 -0.95 6.21
N ILE A 69 5.78 0.33 6.08
CA ILE A 69 7.15 0.81 5.93
C ILE A 69 7.57 1.64 7.13
N GLN A 70 6.81 2.71 7.43
CA GLN A 70 7.24 3.70 8.39
C GLN A 70 6.07 4.42 9.05
N CYS A 71 6.10 4.57 10.38
CA CYS A 71 5.16 5.44 11.10
C CYS A 71 5.56 6.91 10.97
N ASP A 72 4.59 7.83 10.84
CA ASP A 72 4.87 9.26 10.84
C ASP A 72 5.44 9.71 12.18
N LYS A 73 6.45 10.59 12.17
CA LYS A 73 7.12 11.09 13.38
C LYS A 73 6.12 11.70 14.37
N LEU A 74 5.11 12.40 13.85
CA LEU A 74 4.09 13.04 14.68
C LEU A 74 3.21 12.02 15.41
N THR A 75 2.92 10.89 14.75
CA THR A 75 2.17 9.77 15.32
C THR A 75 3.04 9.00 16.31
N SER A 76 4.30 8.72 15.99
CA SER A 76 5.25 8.08 16.91
C SER A 76 5.48 8.88 18.19
N ASN A 77 5.55 10.21 18.09
CA ASN A 77 5.73 11.10 19.24
C ASN A 77 4.42 11.51 19.92
N LEU A 78 3.27 11.01 19.44
CA LEU A 78 1.93 11.40 19.92
C LEU A 78 1.68 12.92 19.94
N SER A 79 2.41 13.67 19.11
CA SER A 79 2.35 15.14 19.05
C SER A 79 1.14 15.66 18.26
N ARG A 80 0.59 14.84 17.34
CA ARG A 80 -0.66 15.12 16.62
C ARG A 80 -1.70 14.05 16.98
N LEU A 81 -2.70 14.43 17.76
CA LEU A 81 -3.73 13.50 18.28
C LEU A 81 -4.98 13.38 17.39
N SER A 82 -5.01 14.03 16.24
CA SER A 82 -6.16 13.99 15.32
C SER A 82 -6.29 12.66 14.56
N TYR A 83 -5.17 12.03 14.21
CA TYR A 83 -5.13 10.76 13.49
C TYR A 83 -3.74 10.11 13.59
N ALA A 84 -3.71 8.77 13.52
CA ALA A 84 -2.48 8.04 13.27
C ALA A 84 -2.16 8.05 11.77
N ARG A 85 -0.87 8.02 11.42
CA ARG A 85 -0.42 8.03 10.02
C ARG A 85 0.74 7.07 9.81
N MET A 86 0.67 6.26 8.76
CA MET A 86 1.71 5.30 8.40
C MET A 86 1.93 5.28 6.88
N LEU A 87 3.18 5.12 6.47
CA LEU A 87 3.58 4.89 5.10
C LEU A 87 3.49 3.39 4.81
N ILE A 88 2.74 3.03 3.78
CA ILE A 88 2.44 1.64 3.40
C ILE A 88 2.70 1.48 1.90
N GLU A 89 3.43 0.44 1.49
CA GLU A 89 3.49 0.01 0.09
C GLU A 89 2.19 -0.75 -0.22
N ILE A 90 1.28 -0.12 -0.96
CA ILE A 90 -0.03 -0.68 -1.30
C ILE A 90 -0.11 -1.04 -2.78
N ASP A 91 -0.96 -2.00 -3.13
CA ASP A 91 -1.32 -2.30 -4.53
C ASP A 91 -2.46 -1.40 -4.99
N LEU A 92 -2.25 -0.62 -6.04
CA LEU A 92 -3.25 0.30 -6.57
C LEU A 92 -4.40 -0.40 -7.30
N LEU A 93 -4.28 -1.68 -7.60
CA LEU A 93 -5.34 -2.47 -8.23
C LEU A 93 -6.36 -3.00 -7.22
N ASP A 94 -6.02 -3.05 -5.93
CA ASP A 94 -6.85 -3.61 -4.86
C ASP A 94 -6.85 -2.69 -3.63
N LEU A 95 -7.57 -1.58 -3.75
CA LEU A 95 -7.65 -0.56 -2.70
C LEU A 95 -8.90 -0.74 -1.86
N GLN A 96 -8.68 -0.93 -0.56
CA GLN A 96 -9.73 -0.95 0.45
C GLN A 96 -9.66 0.32 1.30
N TYR A 97 -10.81 0.91 1.60
CA TYR A 97 -10.91 2.17 2.36
C TYR A 97 -11.42 1.97 3.79
N THR A 98 -11.87 0.76 4.13
CA THR A 98 -12.44 0.43 5.42
C THR A 98 -12.01 -0.99 5.82
N ILE A 99 -11.67 -1.18 7.08
CA ILE A 99 -11.34 -2.50 7.66
C ILE A 99 -11.94 -2.66 9.04
N ASP A 100 -12.08 -3.91 9.47
CA ASP A 100 -12.55 -4.24 10.81
C ASP A 100 -11.37 -4.56 11.72
N VAL A 101 -11.20 -3.75 12.76
CA VAL A 101 -10.15 -3.91 13.77
C VAL A 101 -10.74 -4.53 15.02
N PHE A 102 -10.40 -5.79 15.28
CA PHE A 102 -10.76 -6.48 16.52
C PHE A 102 -9.89 -5.99 17.67
N MET A 103 -10.51 -5.36 18.66
CA MET A 103 -9.82 -4.82 19.82
C MET A 103 -9.75 -5.82 20.97
N PRO A 104 -8.74 -5.72 21.87
CA PRO A 104 -8.57 -6.66 22.98
C PRO A 104 -9.72 -6.67 24.00
N ASN A 105 -10.55 -5.63 24.01
CA ASN A 105 -11.76 -5.52 24.83
C ASN A 105 -12.97 -6.29 24.25
N GLY A 106 -12.78 -7.00 23.12
CA GLY A 106 -13.84 -7.75 22.43
C GLY A 106 -14.71 -6.92 21.49
N SER A 107 -14.49 -5.60 21.38
CA SER A 107 -15.22 -4.75 20.42
C SER A 107 -14.55 -4.76 19.04
N THR A 108 -15.37 -4.68 17.98
CA THR A 108 -14.89 -4.47 16.61
C THR A 108 -15.03 -3.00 16.24
N LEU A 109 -13.95 -2.40 15.73
CA LEU A 109 -13.94 -1.05 15.21
C LEU A 109 -13.94 -1.08 13.68
N HIS A 110 -14.96 -0.50 13.07
CA HIS A 110 -14.98 -0.22 11.63
C HIS A 110 -14.08 0.98 11.33
N GLN A 111 -12.83 0.73 10.98
CA GLN A 111 -11.80 1.74 10.76
C GLN A 111 -11.80 2.19 9.30
N ASN A 112 -12.19 3.44 9.06
CA ASN A 112 -12.02 4.09 7.77
C ASN A 112 -10.59 4.63 7.61
N VAL A 113 -10.04 4.59 6.40
CA VAL A 113 -8.71 5.13 6.10
C VAL A 113 -8.76 6.15 4.98
N VAL A 114 -7.83 7.10 5.03
CA VAL A 114 -7.67 8.14 4.00
C VAL A 114 -6.27 8.04 3.40
N PHE A 115 -6.22 7.86 2.08
CA PHE A 115 -4.97 7.84 1.32
C PHE A 115 -4.65 9.25 0.79
N GLU A 116 -3.47 9.78 1.09
CA GLU A 116 -3.16 11.18 0.78
C GLU A 116 -2.83 11.45 -0.70
N ILE A 117 -2.42 10.43 -1.48
CA ILE A 117 -1.78 10.66 -2.79
C ILE A 117 -2.53 9.96 -3.96
N LEU A 118 -3.64 9.27 -3.72
CA LEU A 118 -4.30 8.48 -4.78
C LEU A 118 -4.84 9.30 -5.96
N LEU A 119 -5.23 10.57 -5.74
CA LEU A 119 -5.89 11.40 -6.75
C LEU A 119 -5.02 11.68 -8.00
N LYS A 120 -3.69 11.62 -7.90
CA LYS A 120 -2.81 11.86 -9.06
C LYS A 120 -2.45 10.59 -9.82
N PHE A 121 -2.46 9.43 -9.16
CA PHE A 121 -2.10 8.16 -9.78
C PHE A 121 -3.26 7.52 -10.54
N HIS A 122 -4.51 7.66 -10.07
CA HIS A 122 -5.68 7.15 -10.81
C HIS A 122 -5.74 7.70 -12.26
N ASN A 123 -5.21 8.91 -12.50
CA ASN A 123 -5.07 9.51 -13.83
C ASN A 123 -3.69 9.29 -14.49
N HIS A 124 -2.63 8.92 -13.75
CA HIS A 124 -1.28 8.66 -14.30
C HIS A 124 -1.01 7.21 -14.71
N PHE A 125 -1.83 6.24 -14.29
CA PHE A 125 -1.81 4.90 -14.91
C PHE A 125 -2.27 4.94 -16.39
N HIS A 126 -2.82 6.06 -16.86
CA HIS A 126 -2.98 6.32 -18.30
C HIS A 126 -1.70 6.81 -19.00
N VAL A 127 -0.68 7.29 -18.26
CA VAL A 127 0.49 8.01 -18.83
C VAL A 127 1.79 7.20 -18.73
N LEU A 128 1.88 6.17 -17.88
CA LEU A 128 3.02 5.23 -17.89
C LEU A 128 2.87 4.11 -18.95
N GLY A 129 2.29 4.43 -20.12
CA GLY A 129 2.39 3.61 -21.34
C GLY A 129 1.60 2.30 -21.38
N HIS A 130 0.87 1.92 -20.33
CA HIS A 130 0.00 0.74 -20.34
C HIS A 130 -1.45 1.11 -20.06
N THR A 131 -2.18 1.44 -21.13
CA THR A 131 -3.64 1.44 -21.12
C THR A 131 -4.14 0.13 -20.53
N ARG A 132 -5.04 0.21 -19.53
CA ARG A 132 -5.69 -0.90 -18.79
C ARG A 132 -6.18 -2.08 -19.66
N LEU A 133 -6.36 -1.85 -20.96
CA LEU A 133 -6.80 -2.80 -21.96
C LEU A 133 -5.70 -3.78 -22.46
N LEU A 134 -4.42 -3.51 -22.19
CA LEU A 134 -3.29 -4.30 -22.70
C LEU A 134 -2.62 -5.20 -21.66
N CYS A 135 -3.18 -5.30 -20.45
CA CYS A 135 -2.66 -6.21 -19.43
C CYS A 135 -3.18 -7.64 -19.68
N PRO A 136 -2.32 -8.62 -20.05
CA PRO A 136 -2.78 -9.96 -20.46
C PRO A 136 -3.56 -10.72 -19.38
N LYS A 137 -3.37 -10.38 -18.10
CA LYS A 137 -4.04 -11.04 -16.96
C LYS A 137 -5.43 -10.50 -16.62
N VAL A 138 -5.81 -9.30 -17.07
CA VAL A 138 -7.18 -8.78 -16.83
C VAL A 138 -8.16 -9.37 -17.85
N ALA A 139 -7.71 -9.66 -19.07
CA ALA A 139 -8.51 -10.39 -20.07
C ALA A 139 -8.77 -11.85 -19.67
N ALA A 140 -7.92 -12.44 -18.82
CA ALA A 140 -7.99 -13.86 -18.45
C ALA A 140 -8.98 -14.17 -17.31
N ARG A 141 -9.56 -13.18 -16.60
CA ARG A 141 -10.52 -13.45 -15.50
C ARG A 141 -11.98 -13.55 -15.95
N THR A 142 -12.29 -13.24 -17.21
CA THR A 142 -13.67 -13.31 -17.74
C THR A 142 -13.99 -14.60 -18.48
N ALA A 143 -13.00 -15.43 -18.81
CA ALA A 143 -13.23 -16.74 -19.40
C ALA A 143 -12.75 -17.82 -18.44
N LEU A 144 -13.66 -18.35 -17.63
CA LEU A 144 -13.78 -19.76 -17.23
C LEU A 144 -14.97 -19.88 -16.26
N VAL A 145 -16.18 -19.72 -16.80
CA VAL A 145 -17.39 -20.36 -16.25
C VAL A 145 -17.55 -21.68 -16.99
N GLN A 146 -17.29 -22.75 -16.24
CA GLN A 146 -17.59 -24.18 -16.40
C GLN A 146 -18.20 -24.70 -17.71
N THR A 147 -17.66 -25.84 -18.17
CA THR A 147 -18.50 -27.01 -18.49
C THR A 147 -17.91 -28.28 -17.86
N LYS A 148 -18.66 -28.88 -16.94
CA LYS A 148 -18.61 -30.33 -16.66
C LYS A 148 -19.20 -31.04 -17.88
N ALA A 149 -18.62 -32.16 -18.28
CA ALA A 149 -19.31 -33.20 -19.05
C ALA A 149 -19.05 -34.53 -18.34
N ASP A 150 -20.15 -35.14 -17.92
CA ASP A 150 -20.21 -36.45 -17.26
C ASP A 150 -19.78 -37.56 -18.23
N GLY A 151 -19.24 -38.65 -17.67
CA GLY A 151 -18.93 -39.89 -18.37
C GLY A 151 -20.12 -40.84 -18.50
#